data_AF-A0A438F2S7-F1
#
_entry.id   AF-A0A438F2S7-F1
#
_cell.length_a   1.000
_cell.length_b   1.000
_cell.length_c   1.000
_cell.angle_alpha   90.00
_cell.angle_beta   90.00
_cell.angle_gamma   90.00
#
_symmetry.space_group_name_H-M   'P 1'
#
loop_
_entity.id
_entity.type
_entity.pdbx_description
1 polymer ?
#
loop_
_entity_poly.entity_id
_entity_poly.type
_entity_poly.pdbx_seq_one_letter_code
_entity_poly.pdbx_strand_id
1 'polypeptide(L)' 'MCNDHNRKIKMLMYLVELYKPYLFFKGIFDDLNTDKLRLAATESSSKADLFYFDPKRIDWEDYFINIHIPGVLKYVLK' A
#
# COMPACT_ATOMS: atom_id res chain seq x y z
N MET A 1 18.36 -26.66 -8.61
CA MET A 1 18.82 -25.28 -8.33
C MET A 1 18.42 -24.26 -9.41
N CYS A 2 18.62 -24.53 -10.71
CA CYS A 2 18.27 -23.58 -11.79
C CYS A 2 16.77 -23.23 -11.89
N ASN A 3 15.88 -24.18 -11.59
CA ASN A 3 14.43 -23.99 -11.76
C ASN A 3 13.79 -23.02 -10.74
N ASP A 4 14.36 -22.90 -9.52
CA ASP A 4 13.81 -22.02 -8.48
C ASP A 4 14.12 -20.54 -8.75
N HIS A 5 15.31 -20.25 -9.26
CA HIS A 5 15.71 -18.90 -9.66
C HIS A 5 14.85 -18.39 -10.83
N ASN A 6 14.60 -19.25 -11.83
CA ASN A 6 13.72 -18.90 -12.96
C ASN A 6 12.29 -18.61 -12.51
N ARG A 7 11.77 -19.35 -11.52
CA ARG A 7 10.44 -19.08 -10.96
C ARG A 7 10.38 -17.74 -10.23
N LYS A 8 11.39 -17.42 -9.41
CA LYS A 8 11.50 -16.14 -8.70
C LYS A 8 11.58 -14.96 -9.67
N ILE A 9 12.38 -15.07 -10.72
CA ILE A 9 12.49 -14.04 -11.77
C ILE A 9 11.15 -13.81 -12.46
N LYS A 10 10.43 -14.87 -12.82
CA LYS A 10 9.10 -14.76 -13.43
C LYS A 10 8.09 -14.05 -12.53
N MET A 11 8.08 -14.38 -11.23
CA MET A 11 7.22 -13.69 -10.26
C MET A 11 7.58 -12.20 -10.13
N LEU A 12 8.88 -11.87 -10.09
CA LEU A 12 9.32 -10.48 -10.06
C LEU A 12 8.86 -9.71 -11.30
N MET A 13 9.01 -10.29 -12.50
CA MET A 13 8.53 -9.67 -13.74
C MET A 13 7.02 -9.44 -13.72
N TYR A 14 6.26 -10.39 -13.16
CA TYR A 14 4.81 -10.23 -13.01
C TYR A 14 4.45 -9.08 -12.08
N LEU A 15 5.11 -8.97 -10.92
CA LEU A 15 4.91 -7.85 -9.99
C LEU A 15 5.26 -6.52 -10.66
N VAL A 16 6.35 -6.46 -11.43
CA VAL A 16 6.73 -5.25 -12.19
C VAL A 16 5.61 -4.83 -13.15
N GLU A 17 5.07 -5.76 -13.95
CA GLU A 17 3.97 -5.44 -14.88
C GLU A 17 2.67 -5.07 -14.14
N LEU A 18 2.38 -5.69 -13.00
CA LEU A 18 1.22 -5.36 -12.17
C LEU A 18 1.31 -3.94 -11.59
N TYR A 19 2.49 -3.52 -11.09
CA TYR A 19 2.68 -2.21 -10.48
C TYR A 19 2.97 -1.08 -11.48
N LYS A 20 3.37 -1.42 -12.71
CA LYS A 20 3.65 -0.48 -13.80
C LYS A 20 2.59 0.62 -13.99
N PRO A 21 1.28 0.33 -14.10
CA PRO A 21 0.28 1.38 -14.30
C PRO A 21 0.20 2.34 -13.10
N TYR A 22 0.56 1.91 -11.89
CA TYR A 22 0.53 2.74 -10.68
C TYR A 22 1.80 3.58 -10.54
N LEU A 23 2.98 2.98 -10.79
CA LEU A 23 4.27 3.67 -10.68
C LEU A 23 4.47 4.73 -11.77
N PHE A 24 3.96 4.47 -12.98
CA PHE A 24 4.06 5.41 -14.10
C PHE A 24 2.80 6.25 -14.29
N PHE A 25 1.85 6.19 -13.35
CA PHE A 25 0.72 7.09 -13.34
C PHE A 25 1.20 8.52 -13.07
N LYS A 26 0.81 9.47 -13.92
CA LYS A 26 1.22 10.88 -13.77
C LYS A 26 0.32 11.67 -12.83
N GLY A 27 -0.74 11.07 -12.30
CA GLY A 27 -1.60 11.69 -11.31
C GLY A 27 -1.07 11.48 -9.90
N ILE A 28 -1.35 12.46 -9.04
CA ILE A 28 -1.10 12.36 -7.60
C ILE A 28 -2.43 12.03 -6.94
N PHE A 29 -2.44 11.02 -6.08
CA PHE A 29 -3.57 10.74 -5.20
C PHE A 29 -3.33 11.45 -3.88
N ASP A 30 -4.10 12.51 -3.63
CA ASP A 30 -4.07 13.20 -2.34
C ASP A 30 -5.09 12.60 -1.36
N ASP A 31 -4.83 12.81 -0.08
CA ASP A 31 -5.72 12.44 1.02
C ASP A 31 -6.41 13.66 1.64
N LEU A 32 -6.50 14.80 0.93
CA LEU A 32 -6.92 16.09 1.51
C LEU A 32 -8.29 16.03 2.17
N ASN A 33 -9.24 15.30 1.58
CA ASN A 33 -10.58 15.17 2.15
C ASN A 33 -10.57 14.37 3.45
N THR A 34 -9.78 13.29 3.50
CA THR A 34 -9.65 12.47 4.71
C THR A 34 -8.85 13.20 5.78
N ASP A 35 -7.83 13.97 5.39
CA ASP A 35 -7.07 14.82 6.30
C ASP A 35 -7.95 15.90 6.96
N LYS A 36 -8.78 16.60 6.16
CA LYS A 36 -9.78 17.55 6.67
C LYS A 36 -10.79 16.88 7.61
N LEU A 37 -11.28 15.70 7.25
CA LEU A 37 -12.21 14.95 8.10
C LEU A 37 -11.56 14.57 9.43
N ARG A 38 -10.31 14.09 9.40
CA ARG A 38 -9.52 13.75 10.59
C ARG A 38 -9.34 14.96 11.50
N LEU A 39 -8.99 16.12 10.94
CA LEU A 39 -8.84 17.38 11.69
C LEU A 39 -10.16 17.82 12.36
N ALA A 40 -11.26 17.83 11.60
CA ALA A 40 -12.58 18.17 12.13
C ALA A 40 -13.05 17.19 13.22
N ALA A 41 -12.73 15.91 13.11
CA ALA A 41 -13.05 14.89 14.12
C ALA A 41 -12.25 15.09 15.42
N THR A 42 -10.96 15.45 15.32
CA THR A 42 -10.11 15.81 16.47
C THR A 42 -10.57 17.07 17.19
N GLU A 43 -11.11 18.05 16.46
CA GLU A 43 -11.59 19.32 17.04
C GLU A 43 -12.97 19.18 17.72
N SER A 44 -13.83 18.31 17.19
CA SER A 44 -15.23 18.17 17.65
C SER A 44 -15.45 17.15 18.77
N SER A 45 -14.49 16.26 19.06
CA SER A 45 -14.66 15.22 20.08
C SER A 45 -13.33 14.71 20.64
N SER A 46 -13.33 14.18 21.86
CA SER A 46 -12.21 13.38 22.40
C SER A 46 -12.01 12.04 21.68
N LYS A 47 -12.83 11.73 20.67
CA LYS A 47 -12.78 10.50 19.87
C LYS A 47 -11.92 10.67 18.61
N ALA A 48 -10.87 11.48 18.68
CA ALA A 48 -9.79 11.52 17.70
C ALA A 48 -9.31 10.09 17.34
N ASP A 49 -9.35 9.20 18.33
CA ASP A 49 -8.99 7.79 18.24
C ASP A 49 -9.96 6.93 17.39
N LEU A 50 -11.10 7.45 16.95
CA LEU A 50 -12.00 6.69 16.07
C LEU A 50 -11.56 6.70 14.60
N PHE A 51 -10.78 7.71 14.20
CA PHE A 51 -10.32 7.91 12.82
C PHE A 51 -8.78 7.93 12.76
N TYR A 52 -8.14 6.81 13.12
CA TYR A 52 -6.70 6.59 12.96
C TYR A 52 -6.27 6.39 11.50
N PHE A 53 -6.76 7.21 10.58
CA PHE A 53 -6.31 7.20 9.19
C PHE A 53 -5.38 8.39 8.95
N ASP A 54 -4.12 8.23 9.36
CA ASP A 54 -3.03 9.13 9.01
C ASP A 54 -2.01 8.32 8.20
N PRO A 55 -2.01 8.44 6.86
CA PRO A 55 -1.09 7.71 5.99
C PRO A 55 0.39 7.94 6.33
N LYS A 56 0.72 9.06 7.00
CA LYS A 56 2.10 9.39 7.40
C LYS A 56 2.58 8.57 8.60
N ARG A 57 1.68 7.93 9.35
CA ARG A 57 2.03 7.07 10.51
C ARG A 57 2.32 5.63 10.11
N ILE A 58 2.03 5.26 8.87
CA ILE A 58 2.28 3.91 8.37
C ILE A 58 3.79 3.79 8.14
N ASP A 59 4.39 2.76 8.73
CA ASP A 59 5.69 2.29 8.28
C ASP A 59 5.51 1.64 6.91
N TRP A 60 5.69 2.43 5.86
CA TRP A 60 5.45 2.00 4.50
C TRP A 60 6.40 0.89 4.06
N GLU A 61 7.64 0.88 4.57
CA GLU A 61 8.61 -0.15 4.24
C GLU A 61 8.17 -1.50 4.83
N ASP A 62 7.86 -1.52 6.13
CA ASP A 62 7.34 -2.72 6.78
C ASP A 62 6.02 -3.19 6.14
N TYR A 63 5.08 -2.26 5.91
CA TYR A 63 3.80 -2.58 5.28
C TYR A 63 3.99 -3.23 3.90
N PHE A 64 4.82 -2.68 3.03
CA PHE A 64 4.99 -3.24 1.69
C PHE A 64 5.68 -4.61 1.72
N ILE A 65 6.74 -4.75 2.51
CA ILE A 65 7.57 -5.95 2.55
C ILE A 65 6.84 -7.11 3.26
N ASN A 66 6.25 -6.83 4.42
CA ASN A 66 5.75 -7.89 5.31
C ASN A 66 4.23 -8.13 5.17
N ILE A 67 3.48 -7.18 4.64
CA ILE A 67 2.00 -7.27 4.56
C ILE A 67 1.52 -7.27 3.12
N HIS A 68 1.82 -6.22 2.35
CA HIS A 68 1.21 -5.97 1.05
C HIS A 68 1.66 -6.95 -0.03
N ILE A 69 2.96 -7.05 -0.32
CA ILE A 69 3.48 -7.94 -1.37
C ILE A 69 3.14 -9.41 -1.07
N PRO A 70 3.34 -9.93 0.16
CA PRO A 70 2.93 -11.29 0.50
C PRO A 70 1.42 -11.50 0.34
N GLY A 71 0.59 -10.51 0.72
CA GLY A 71 -0.86 -10.56 0.56
C GLY A 71 -1.29 -10.64 -0.91
N VAL A 72 -0.70 -9.80 -1.78
CA VAL A 72 -0.95 -9.84 -3.23
C VAL A 72 -0.56 -11.20 -3.80
N LEU A 73 0.64 -11.70 -3.46
CA LEU A 73 1.11 -13.01 -3.92
C LEU A 73 0.22 -14.16 -3.45
N LYS A 74 -0.38 -14.07 -2.27
CA LYS A 74 -1.20 -15.15 -1.70
C LYS A 74 -2.64 -15.15 -2.19
N TYR A 75 -3.24 -13.97 -2.36
CA TYR A 75 -4.68 -13.82 -2.53
C TYR A 75 -5.09 -13.30 -3.91
N VAL A 76 -4.24 -12.48 -4.55
CA VAL A 76 -4.53 -11.91 -5.88
C VAL A 76 -3.96 -12.80 -6.97
N LEU A 77 -2.74 -13.31 -6.76
CA LEU A 77 -2.03 -14.15 -7.72
C LEU A 77 -2.24 -15.61 -7.35
N LYS A 78 -3.25 -16.23 -7.98
CA LYS A 78 -3.45 -17.69 -7.95
C LYS A 78 -2.74 -18.36 -9.12
#